data_AF-A0A2P5Y0X3-F1
#
_entry.id   AF-A0A2P5Y0X3-F1
#
_cell.length_a   1.000
_cell.length_b   1.000
_cell.length_c   1.000
_cell.angle_alpha   90.00
_cell.angle_beta   90.00
_cell.angle_gamma   90.00
#
_symmetry.space_group_name_H-M   'P 1'
#
loop_
_entity.id
_entity.type
_entity.pdbx_description
1 polymer ?
#
loop_
_entity_poly.entity_id
_entity_poly.type
_entity_poly.pdbx_seq_one_letter_code
_entity_poly.pdbx_strand_id
1 'polypeptide(L)'
;MSMPPNSSNQITFDKNTAQKDGLPILFSNHGSDPFGMYHFLTEKAEWTGKLLDVSALSPLQQTFLAMFEVAYETINLEQHSGTHPRLGVVDDIVLHPLARASLDEAAWLTKAVTTDIGNRFQVPVFLYGAAHPTGKALDSIRRELGYYRPNFMDNQWAGWTMPEILSVKPDEGPTCVSRARGITMIGARPWVRLYNVTMISTDVSVARRIARMVSARGGGLPTVQSLGLVHGENSIKIACMLLEPNRVEGDRV
;
A
#
# COMPACT_ATOMS: atom_id res chain seq x y z
N MET A 1 -14.47 11.00 -45.35
CA MET A 1 -15.18 11.14 -44.06
C MET A 1 -14.35 10.45 -43.00
N SER A 2 -13.54 11.20 -42.26
CA SER A 2 -12.73 10.66 -41.16
C SER A 2 -13.61 10.59 -39.91
N MET A 3 -13.65 9.43 -39.27
CA MET A 3 -14.26 9.27 -37.94
C MET A 3 -13.51 10.15 -36.92
N PRO A 4 -14.20 10.75 -35.94
CA PRO A 4 -13.54 11.47 -34.87
C PRO A 4 -12.80 10.48 -33.95
N PRO A 5 -11.68 10.88 -33.31
CA PRO A 5 -10.99 10.05 -32.34
C PRO A 5 -11.88 9.79 -31.13
N ASN A 6 -11.94 8.52 -30.71
CA ASN A 6 -12.76 8.05 -29.60
C ASN A 6 -12.29 8.70 -28.29
N SER A 7 -13.00 9.72 -27.82
CA SER A 7 -12.79 10.37 -26.53
C SER A 7 -13.46 9.57 -25.42
N SER A 8 -12.76 8.61 -24.80
CA SER A 8 -13.18 7.98 -23.54
C SER A 8 -12.14 6.97 -23.06
N ASN A 9 -11.02 7.46 -22.53
CA ASN A 9 -10.08 6.66 -21.72
C ASN A 9 -9.43 7.50 -20.61
N GLN A 10 -10.05 8.63 -20.23
CA GLN A 10 -9.55 9.49 -19.17
C GLN A 10 -10.16 9.08 -17.83
N ILE A 11 -9.31 8.67 -16.91
CA ILE A 11 -9.66 8.58 -15.49
C ILE A 11 -9.45 9.97 -14.90
N THR A 12 -10.55 10.60 -14.47
CA THR A 12 -10.50 11.91 -13.82
C THR A 12 -10.37 11.72 -12.32
N PHE A 13 -9.31 12.26 -11.72
CA PHE A 13 -9.12 12.28 -10.28
C PHE A 13 -9.68 13.59 -9.71
N ASP A 14 -10.70 13.51 -8.86
CA ASP A 14 -11.07 14.58 -7.93
C ASP A 14 -10.59 14.22 -6.53
N LYS A 15 -10.47 15.20 -5.63
CA LYS A 15 -9.86 15.11 -4.30
C LYS A 15 -10.32 13.91 -3.44
N ASN A 16 -11.46 13.28 -3.76
CA ASN A 16 -12.00 12.11 -3.07
C ASN A 16 -12.60 11.00 -3.99
N THR A 17 -12.47 11.09 -5.32
CA THR A 17 -13.10 10.11 -6.24
C THR A 17 -12.36 10.01 -7.57
N ALA A 18 -12.27 8.81 -8.14
CA ALA A 18 -12.05 8.62 -9.57
C ALA A 18 -13.26 7.93 -10.17
N GLN A 19 -13.49 8.26 -11.42
CA GLN A 19 -14.47 7.58 -12.24
C GLN A 19 -13.78 7.07 -13.50
N LYS A 20 -14.07 5.80 -13.81
CA LYS A 20 -13.87 5.21 -15.14
C LYS A 20 -15.20 4.59 -15.53
N ASP A 21 -15.74 4.99 -16.68
CA ASP A 21 -16.99 4.45 -17.25
C ASP A 21 -18.22 4.55 -16.32
N GLY A 22 -18.29 5.59 -15.48
CA GLY A 22 -19.44 5.84 -14.59
C GLY A 22 -19.48 4.99 -13.32
N LEU A 23 -18.48 4.13 -13.07
CA LEU A 23 -18.35 3.41 -11.79
C LEU A 23 -17.66 4.31 -10.76
N PRO A 24 -18.32 4.64 -9.63
CA PRO A 24 -17.72 5.45 -8.59
C PRO A 24 -16.69 4.62 -7.81
N ILE A 25 -15.41 4.99 -7.94
CA ILE A 25 -14.34 4.48 -7.09
C ILE A 25 -14.20 5.50 -5.96
N LEU A 26 -14.75 5.16 -4.80
CA LEU A 26 -14.53 5.93 -3.57
C LEU A 26 -13.04 5.92 -3.24
N PHE A 27 -12.48 7.09 -3.00
CA PHE A 27 -11.14 7.24 -2.44
C PHE A 27 -11.23 7.99 -1.13
N SER A 28 -10.71 7.39 -0.06
CA SER A 28 -10.42 8.14 1.16
C SER A 28 -8.97 8.62 1.11
N ASN A 29 -8.73 9.88 0.75
CA ASN A 29 -7.46 10.53 1.10
C ASN A 29 -7.46 10.73 2.63
N HIS A 30 -6.78 9.85 3.36
CA HIS A 30 -6.58 10.01 4.80
C HIS A 30 -5.55 11.10 5.11
N GLY A 31 -5.86 12.32 4.68
CA GLY A 31 -5.01 13.48 4.86
C GLY A 31 -3.73 13.39 4.05
N SER A 32 -3.47 14.41 3.24
CA SER A 32 -2.13 14.70 2.75
C SER A 32 -1.17 14.71 3.94
N ASP A 33 -0.40 13.64 4.11
CA ASP A 33 0.87 13.74 4.80
C ASP A 33 1.70 14.71 3.94
N PRO A 34 2.33 15.76 4.48
CA PRO A 34 3.20 16.65 3.70
C PRO A 34 4.37 15.95 2.99
N PHE A 35 4.46 14.61 3.10
CA PHE A 35 5.48 13.71 2.58
C PHE A 35 5.01 12.83 1.40
N GLY A 36 3.88 13.14 0.76
CA GLY A 36 3.55 12.61 -0.59
C GLY A 36 3.05 11.16 -0.67
N MET A 37 2.65 10.54 0.45
CA MET A 37 2.04 9.21 0.43
C MET A 37 0.52 9.30 0.23
N TYR A 38 0.00 8.59 -0.78
CA TYR A 38 -1.43 8.51 -1.05
C TYR A 38 -1.96 7.14 -0.61
N HIS A 39 -2.89 7.14 0.34
CA HIS A 39 -3.65 5.95 0.70
C HIS A 39 -4.92 5.90 -0.15
N PHE A 40 -5.11 4.81 -0.90
CA PHE A 40 -6.31 4.57 -1.68
C PHE A 40 -7.09 3.43 -1.05
N LEU A 41 -8.29 3.71 -0.56
CA LEU A 41 -9.22 2.70 -0.05
C LEU A 41 -10.38 2.58 -1.03
N THR A 42 -10.50 1.44 -1.69
CA THR A 42 -11.64 1.15 -2.58
C THR A 42 -12.73 0.44 -1.79
N GLU A 43 -13.72 1.17 -1.28
CA GLU A 43 -14.73 0.62 -0.37
C GLU A 43 -15.93 -0.06 -1.06
N LYS A 44 -16.15 0.19 -2.36
CA LYS A 44 -17.35 -0.29 -3.04
C LYS A 44 -17.11 -0.62 -4.51
N ALA A 45 -16.87 -1.89 -4.81
CA ALA A 45 -17.18 -2.45 -6.12
C ALA A 45 -18.41 -3.35 -5.93
N GLU A 46 -19.60 -2.86 -6.31
CA GLU A 46 -20.80 -3.71 -6.30
C GLU A 46 -20.66 -4.79 -7.38
N TRP A 47 -20.31 -6.00 -6.95
CA TRP A 47 -20.28 -7.17 -7.83
C TRP A 47 -21.69 -7.77 -7.90
N THR A 48 -22.46 -7.39 -8.92
CA THR A 48 -23.74 -8.05 -9.23
C THR A 48 -23.51 -9.33 -10.02
N GLY A 49 -23.13 -10.41 -9.32
CA GLY A 49 -23.49 -11.80 -9.58
C GLY A 49 -23.74 -12.30 -11.02
N LYS A 50 -22.89 -11.96 -11.99
CA LYS A 50 -22.77 -12.72 -13.24
C LYS A 50 -21.32 -13.15 -13.38
N LEU A 51 -21.10 -14.46 -13.53
CA LEU A 51 -19.86 -15.01 -14.06
C LEU A 51 -19.56 -14.23 -15.35
N LEU A 52 -18.63 -13.29 -15.26
CA LEU A 52 -18.11 -12.61 -16.43
C LEU A 52 -17.12 -13.56 -17.09
N ASP A 53 -17.26 -13.62 -18.41
CA ASP A 53 -16.33 -14.20 -19.36
C ASP A 53 -14.88 -14.11 -18.87
N VAL A 54 -14.23 -15.26 -18.74
CA VAL A 54 -12.87 -15.44 -18.18
C VAL A 54 -11.80 -14.72 -19.03
N SER A 55 -12.20 -14.10 -20.15
CA SER A 55 -11.33 -13.34 -21.05
C SER A 55 -11.26 -11.82 -20.78
N ALA A 56 -12.14 -11.24 -19.94
CA ALA A 56 -12.16 -9.79 -19.65
C ALA A 56 -11.76 -9.48 -18.21
N LEU A 57 -10.80 -8.57 -18.02
CA LEU A 57 -10.39 -8.10 -16.68
C LEU A 57 -11.59 -7.53 -15.91
N SER A 58 -11.72 -7.94 -14.64
CA SER A 58 -12.75 -7.38 -13.75
C SER A 58 -12.57 -5.86 -13.59
N PRO A 59 -13.64 -5.09 -13.32
CA PRO A 59 -13.52 -3.64 -13.12
C PRO A 59 -12.50 -3.25 -12.04
N LEU A 60 -12.36 -4.08 -11.02
CA LEU A 60 -11.39 -3.90 -9.94
C LEU A 60 -9.95 -4.14 -10.43
N GLN A 61 -9.70 -5.17 -11.26
CA GLN A 61 -8.41 -5.36 -11.92
C GLN A 61 -8.03 -4.16 -12.79
N GLN A 62 -8.97 -3.67 -13.62
CA GLN A 62 -8.71 -2.51 -14.47
C GLN A 62 -8.38 -1.25 -13.68
N THR A 63 -9.03 -1.07 -12.52
CA THR A 63 -8.74 0.03 -11.59
C THR A 63 -7.31 -0.03 -11.10
N PHE A 64 -6.86 -1.19 -10.61
CA PHE A 64 -5.48 -1.36 -10.16
C PHE A 64 -4.49 -1.04 -11.29
N LEU A 65 -4.66 -1.64 -12.47
CA LEU A 65 -3.74 -1.39 -13.58
C LEU A 65 -3.66 0.10 -13.94
N ALA A 66 -4.79 0.80 -13.97
CA ALA A 66 -4.78 2.22 -14.30
C ALA A 66 -4.18 3.09 -13.18
N MET A 67 -4.35 2.71 -11.91
CA MET A 67 -3.65 3.38 -10.79
C MET A 67 -2.13 3.23 -10.90
N PHE A 68 -1.63 2.03 -11.22
CA PHE A 68 -0.19 1.80 -11.44
C PHE A 68 0.34 2.61 -12.61
N GLU A 69 -0.40 2.64 -13.72
CA GLU A 69 -0.05 3.40 -14.92
C GLU A 69 0.14 4.88 -14.58
N VAL A 70 -0.87 5.51 -13.97
CA VAL A 70 -0.79 6.91 -13.55
C VAL A 70 0.33 7.13 -12.53
N ALA A 71 0.47 6.27 -11.53
CA ALA A 71 1.50 6.43 -10.50
C ALA A 71 2.91 6.38 -11.09
N TYR A 72 3.20 5.44 -11.99
CA TYR A 72 4.52 5.31 -12.62
C TYR A 72 4.81 6.36 -13.70
N GLU A 73 3.78 6.99 -14.27
CA GLU A 73 3.94 8.14 -15.16
C GLU A 73 4.20 9.46 -14.42
N THR A 74 3.68 9.58 -13.19
CA THR A 74 3.65 10.86 -12.45
C THR A 74 4.67 10.95 -11.33
N ILE A 75 5.08 9.82 -10.76
CA ILE A 75 5.96 9.79 -9.58
C ILE A 75 7.28 9.11 -9.94
N ASN A 76 8.39 9.78 -9.61
CA ASN A 76 9.72 9.19 -9.66
C ASN A 76 10.26 9.01 -8.22
N LEU A 77 10.46 7.77 -7.80
CA LEU A 77 10.98 7.43 -6.48
C LEU A 77 12.37 8.03 -6.20
N GLU A 78 13.21 8.22 -7.23
CA GLU A 78 14.55 8.83 -7.08
C GLU A 78 14.48 10.27 -6.58
N GLN A 79 13.39 10.98 -6.88
CA GLN A 79 13.16 12.37 -6.50
C GLN A 79 12.31 12.48 -5.22
N HIS A 80 11.81 11.37 -4.71
CA HIS A 80 10.91 11.34 -3.56
C HIS A 80 11.67 11.41 -2.23
N SER A 81 11.17 12.18 -1.27
CA SER A 81 11.67 12.22 0.12
C SER A 81 10.51 12.29 1.12
N GLY A 82 10.67 11.69 2.30
CA GLY A 82 9.60 11.66 3.29
C GLY A 82 9.99 11.00 4.61
N THR A 83 9.19 11.24 5.66
CA THR A 83 9.40 10.64 6.99
C THR A 83 8.83 9.25 7.11
N HIS A 84 7.86 8.87 6.27
CA HIS A 84 7.34 7.51 6.27
C HIS A 84 8.25 6.58 5.44
N PRO A 85 8.52 5.35 5.91
CA PRO A 85 9.25 4.38 5.11
C PRO A 85 8.48 3.96 3.87
N ARG A 86 9.25 3.61 2.83
CA ARG A 86 8.77 3.17 1.52
C ARG A 86 9.88 2.48 0.75
N LEU A 87 9.49 1.57 -0.13
CA LEU A 87 10.32 0.83 -1.05
C LEU A 87 9.83 0.98 -2.50
N GLY A 88 8.63 1.49 -2.75
CA GLY A 88 8.12 1.72 -4.11
C GLY A 88 7.31 2.99 -4.27
N VAL A 89 7.08 3.37 -5.53
CA VAL A 89 6.09 4.38 -5.91
C VAL A 89 4.68 3.90 -5.53
N VAL A 90 4.37 2.66 -5.87
CA VAL A 90 3.21 1.94 -5.33
C VAL A 90 3.76 0.94 -4.32
N ASP A 91 3.80 1.35 -3.05
CA ASP A 91 4.49 0.61 -1.99
C ASP A 91 3.72 -0.62 -1.51
N ASP A 92 2.46 -0.45 -1.14
CA ASP A 92 1.63 -1.48 -0.50
C ASP A 92 0.18 -1.40 -0.98
N ILE A 93 -0.36 -2.53 -1.44
CA ILE A 93 -1.77 -2.71 -1.77
C ILE A 93 -2.32 -3.89 -0.99
N VAL A 94 -3.50 -3.70 -0.40
CA VAL A 94 -4.15 -4.73 0.37
C VAL A 94 -5.60 -4.90 -0.06
N LEU A 95 -5.99 -6.15 -0.33
CA LEU A 95 -7.38 -6.51 -0.55
C LEU A 95 -7.95 -7.06 0.76
N HIS A 96 -8.99 -6.39 1.25
CA HIS A 96 -9.74 -6.83 2.41
C HIS A 96 -11.07 -7.43 1.95
N PRO A 97 -11.44 -8.64 2.42
CA PRO A 97 -12.78 -9.14 2.20
C PRO A 97 -13.78 -8.26 2.95
N LEU A 98 -14.81 -7.78 2.25
CA LEU A 98 -15.90 -6.98 2.81
C LEU A 98 -17.24 -7.71 2.65
N ALA A 99 -18.16 -7.44 3.58
CA ALA A 99 -19.49 -8.02 3.62
C ALA A 99 -19.48 -9.56 3.56
N ARG A 100 -19.88 -10.14 2.41
CA ARG A 100 -19.99 -11.59 2.22
C ARG A 100 -18.78 -12.21 1.51
N ALA A 101 -17.82 -11.40 1.06
CA ALA A 101 -16.62 -11.91 0.42
C ALA A 101 -15.77 -12.68 1.44
N SER A 102 -15.19 -13.79 0.99
CA SER A 102 -14.25 -14.60 1.75
C SER A 102 -12.82 -14.09 1.58
N LEU A 103 -11.95 -14.42 2.54
CA LEU A 103 -10.53 -14.12 2.44
C LEU A 103 -9.87 -14.87 1.26
N ASP A 104 -10.38 -16.05 0.90
CA ASP A 104 -9.89 -16.84 -0.22
C ASP A 104 -10.20 -16.18 -1.57
N GLU A 105 -11.40 -15.60 -1.72
CA GLU A 105 -11.75 -14.80 -2.91
C GLU A 105 -10.87 -13.56 -3.03
N ALA A 106 -10.61 -12.86 -1.92
CA ALA A 106 -9.68 -11.73 -1.90
C ALA A 106 -8.26 -12.17 -2.30
N ALA A 107 -7.77 -13.29 -1.76
CA ALA A 107 -6.45 -13.85 -2.09
C ALA A 107 -6.34 -14.29 -3.55
N TRP A 108 -7.39 -14.90 -4.09
CA TRP A 108 -7.46 -15.29 -5.50
C TRP A 108 -7.37 -14.06 -6.41
N LEU A 109 -8.17 -13.02 -6.13
CA LEU A 109 -8.13 -11.78 -6.90
C LEU A 109 -6.79 -11.06 -6.78
N THR A 110 -6.20 -11.01 -5.57
CA THR A 110 -4.87 -10.43 -5.36
C THR A 110 -3.84 -11.11 -6.25
N LYS A 111 -3.81 -12.45 -6.31
CA LYS A 111 -2.87 -13.18 -7.16
C LYS A 111 -3.06 -12.83 -8.63
N ALA A 112 -4.31 -12.85 -9.11
CA ALA A 112 -4.63 -12.52 -10.51
C ALA A 112 -4.16 -11.10 -10.89
N VAL A 113 -4.46 -10.10 -10.05
CA VAL A 113 -4.03 -8.70 -10.24
C VAL A 113 -2.50 -8.57 -10.22
N THR A 114 -1.84 -9.31 -9.33
CA THR A 114 -0.38 -9.25 -9.13
C THR A 114 0.39 -9.78 -10.35
N THR A 115 -0.06 -10.89 -10.93
CA THR A 115 0.51 -11.44 -12.17
C THR A 115 0.43 -10.42 -13.31
N ASP A 116 -0.72 -9.75 -13.49
CA ASP A 116 -0.88 -8.71 -14.51
C ASP A 116 0.04 -7.50 -14.27
N ILE A 117 0.16 -7.05 -13.01
CA ILE A 117 1.04 -5.92 -12.64
C ILE A 117 2.51 -6.24 -12.90
N GLY A 118 2.98 -7.40 -12.41
CA GLY A 118 4.37 -7.82 -12.58
C GLY A 118 4.76 -7.93 -14.06
N ASN A 119 3.86 -8.51 -14.88
CA ASN A 119 4.07 -8.67 -16.31
C ASN A 119 3.98 -7.35 -17.09
N ARG A 120 2.96 -6.52 -16.82
CA ARG A 120 2.72 -5.29 -17.58
C ARG A 120 3.73 -4.20 -17.24
N PHE A 121 4.01 -4.00 -15.95
CA PHE A 121 4.85 -2.89 -15.49
C PHE A 121 6.31 -3.30 -15.24
N GLN A 122 6.65 -4.58 -15.35
CA GLN A 122 8.01 -5.10 -15.16
C GLN A 122 8.61 -4.61 -13.82
N VAL A 123 7.82 -4.74 -12.76
CA VAL A 123 8.19 -4.35 -11.39
C VAL A 123 8.23 -5.59 -10.50
N PRO A 124 9.18 -5.71 -9.56
CA PRO A 124 9.18 -6.81 -8.60
C PRO A 124 7.97 -6.68 -7.66
N VAL A 125 7.17 -7.73 -7.55
CA VAL A 125 6.01 -7.77 -6.66
C VAL A 125 6.17 -8.86 -5.60
N PHE A 126 5.96 -8.47 -4.34
CA PHE A 126 5.99 -9.36 -3.18
C PHE A 126 4.59 -9.57 -2.62
N LEU A 127 4.15 -10.83 -2.60
CA LEU A 127 2.88 -11.21 -2.04
C LEU A 127 2.95 -11.33 -0.52
N TYR A 128 1.86 -11.04 0.17
CA TYR A 128 1.76 -11.28 1.62
C TYR A 128 0.35 -11.68 2.07
N GLY A 129 0.25 -12.11 3.33
CA GLY A 129 -1.01 -12.57 3.91
C GLY A 129 -1.53 -13.81 3.19
N ALA A 130 -2.85 -13.89 3.02
CA ALA A 130 -3.50 -15.03 2.37
C ALA A 130 -3.13 -15.19 0.89
N ALA A 131 -2.61 -14.13 0.24
CA ALA A 131 -2.13 -14.20 -1.13
C ALA A 131 -0.75 -14.87 -1.25
N HIS A 132 0.08 -14.87 -0.21
CA HIS A 132 1.40 -15.51 -0.26
C HIS A 132 1.29 -17.03 -0.01
N PRO A 133 2.02 -17.89 -0.73
CA PRO A 133 1.91 -19.35 -0.62
C PRO A 133 2.08 -19.91 0.80
N THR A 134 2.95 -19.28 1.60
CA THR A 134 3.21 -19.67 3.00
C THR A 134 2.57 -18.73 4.03
N GLY A 135 1.68 -17.81 3.62
CA GLY A 135 1.05 -16.87 4.54
C GLY A 135 2.01 -15.82 5.13
N LYS A 136 3.07 -15.43 4.40
CA LYS A 136 4.13 -14.54 4.93
C LYS A 136 3.56 -13.20 5.35
N ALA A 137 3.96 -12.72 6.52
CA ALA A 137 3.52 -11.43 7.05
C ALA A 137 4.23 -10.26 6.35
N LEU A 138 3.49 -9.17 6.14
CA LEU A 138 4.02 -7.95 5.50
C LEU A 138 5.22 -7.37 6.24
N ASP A 139 5.21 -7.35 7.58
CA ASP A 139 6.32 -6.79 8.36
C ASP A 139 7.60 -7.64 8.27
N SER A 140 7.48 -8.95 7.99
CA SER A 140 8.63 -9.81 7.69
C SER A 140 9.27 -9.41 6.36
N ILE A 141 8.48 -9.24 5.29
CA ILE A 141 8.96 -8.81 3.97
C ILE A 141 9.60 -7.42 4.08
N ARG A 142 8.92 -6.48 4.73
CA ARG A 142 9.45 -5.13 4.99
C ARG A 142 10.81 -5.17 5.71
N ARG A 143 11.02 -6.07 6.67
CA ARG A 143 12.31 -6.21 7.36
C ARG A 143 13.41 -6.78 6.47
N GLU A 144 13.10 -7.81 5.72
CA GLU A 144 14.05 -8.44 4.79
C GLU A 144 14.53 -7.45 3.72
N LEU A 145 13.63 -6.60 3.24
CA LEU A 145 13.91 -5.58 2.22
C LEU A 145 14.39 -4.24 2.79
N GLY A 146 14.65 -4.15 4.10
CA GLY A 146 15.22 -2.95 4.72
C GLY A 146 14.25 -1.75 4.84
N TYR A 147 12.94 -1.95 4.71
CA TYR A 147 11.90 -0.92 4.79
C TYR A 147 12.08 0.05 5.96
N TYR A 148 12.36 -0.47 7.17
CA TYR A 148 12.45 0.31 8.40
C TYR A 148 13.81 1.00 8.64
N ARG A 149 14.71 1.03 7.64
CA ARG A 149 16.03 1.66 7.76
C ARG A 149 16.05 2.99 6.98
N PRO A 150 15.99 4.15 7.66
CA PRO A 150 16.11 5.44 6.99
C PRO A 150 17.50 5.58 6.35
N ASN A 151 17.56 6.28 5.21
CA ASN A 151 18.81 6.56 4.49
C ASN A 151 19.12 8.06 4.39
N PHE A 152 18.29 8.91 5.01
CA PHE A 152 18.42 10.36 4.94
C PHE A 152 18.11 11.01 6.30
N MET A 153 18.98 11.94 6.74
CA MET A 153 18.81 12.75 7.97
C MET A 153 18.28 11.96 9.19
N ASP A 154 18.85 10.78 9.44
CA ASP A 154 18.59 9.81 10.54
C ASP A 154 17.15 9.26 10.71
N ASN A 155 16.15 9.93 10.15
CA ASN A 155 14.72 9.67 10.39
C ASN A 155 13.87 9.82 9.12
N GLN A 156 14.50 10.02 7.97
CA GLN A 156 13.83 10.18 6.69
C GLN A 156 14.33 9.18 5.67
N TRP A 157 13.52 9.00 4.64
CA TRP A 157 13.87 8.26 3.46
C TRP A 157 13.94 9.26 2.30
N ALA A 158 14.96 9.14 1.46
CA ALA A 158 15.12 9.94 0.25
C ALA A 158 15.59 9.05 -0.90
N GLY A 159 15.03 9.26 -2.08
CA GLY A 159 15.31 8.44 -3.24
C GLY A 159 14.98 6.97 -3.02
N TRP A 160 15.83 6.14 -3.64
CA TRP A 160 15.78 4.68 -3.63
C TRP A 160 16.81 4.10 -2.63
N THR A 161 16.48 2.98 -2.00
CA THR A 161 17.23 2.42 -0.85
C THR A 161 17.70 0.97 -1.03
N MET A 162 17.39 0.35 -2.16
CA MET A 162 17.56 -1.10 -2.36
C MET A 162 18.64 -1.40 -3.42
N PRO A 163 19.17 -2.62 -3.55
CA PRO A 163 20.02 -2.94 -4.70
C PRO A 163 19.21 -2.95 -6.00
N GLU A 164 19.87 -2.73 -7.14
CA GLU A 164 19.24 -2.89 -8.48
C GLU A 164 18.85 -4.34 -8.78
N ILE A 165 19.49 -5.30 -8.12
CA ILE A 165 19.16 -6.72 -8.21
C ILE A 165 18.84 -7.22 -6.81
N LEU A 166 17.62 -7.70 -6.62
CA LEU A 166 17.17 -8.23 -5.34
C LEU A 166 17.84 -9.56 -5.02
N SER A 167 18.27 -9.72 -3.77
CA SER A 167 18.78 -10.98 -3.23
C SER A 167 17.66 -11.98 -2.91
N VAL A 168 16.43 -11.49 -2.80
CA VAL A 168 15.22 -12.29 -2.59
C VAL A 168 14.41 -12.28 -3.87
N LYS A 169 13.99 -13.47 -4.32
CA LYS A 169 13.14 -13.61 -5.50
C LYS A 169 11.75 -13.01 -5.21
N PRO A 170 11.22 -12.09 -6.03
CA PRO A 170 9.85 -11.64 -5.92
C PRO A 170 8.88 -12.77 -6.33
N ASP A 171 7.63 -12.67 -5.90
CA ASP A 171 6.59 -13.63 -6.27
C ASP A 171 6.18 -13.46 -7.74
N GLU A 172 6.14 -12.22 -8.21
CA GLU A 172 5.85 -11.87 -9.61
C GLU A 172 6.80 -10.78 -10.12
N GLY A 173 7.00 -10.74 -11.44
CA GLY A 173 7.87 -9.76 -12.09
C GLY A 173 9.38 -10.06 -11.99
N PRO A 174 10.23 -9.15 -12.47
CA PRO A 174 11.68 -9.35 -12.53
C PRO A 174 12.34 -9.18 -11.15
N THR A 175 13.54 -9.73 -10.95
CA THR A 175 14.40 -9.42 -9.79
C THR A 175 15.11 -8.08 -9.91
N CYS A 176 15.15 -7.51 -11.11
CA CYS A 176 15.71 -6.19 -11.39
C CYS A 176 14.75 -5.09 -10.93
N VAL A 177 15.27 -4.14 -10.17
CA VAL A 177 14.53 -3.01 -9.63
C VAL A 177 14.83 -1.78 -10.46
N SER A 178 13.77 -1.15 -11.00
CA SER A 178 13.89 0.22 -11.52
C SER A 178 14.00 1.20 -10.37
N ARG A 179 15.07 2.01 -10.31
CA ARG A 179 15.26 3.04 -9.27
C ARG A 179 14.08 4.01 -9.18
N ALA A 180 13.46 4.33 -10.33
CA ALA A 180 12.33 5.25 -10.40
C ALA A 180 11.01 4.65 -9.89
N ARG A 181 10.86 3.32 -9.88
CA ARG A 181 9.61 2.63 -9.49
C ARG A 181 9.70 1.90 -8.15
N GLY A 182 10.86 1.33 -7.84
CA GLY A 182 11.08 0.50 -6.65
C GLY A 182 10.42 -0.88 -6.76
N ILE A 183 9.88 -1.37 -5.64
CA ILE A 183 9.14 -2.65 -5.54
C ILE A 183 7.72 -2.41 -5.04
N THR A 184 6.85 -3.39 -5.25
CA THR A 184 5.46 -3.33 -4.75
C THR A 184 5.17 -4.52 -3.86
N MET A 185 4.48 -4.29 -2.75
CA MET A 185 3.93 -5.34 -1.89
C MET A 185 2.42 -5.41 -2.11
N ILE A 186 1.87 -6.59 -2.39
CA ILE A 186 0.42 -6.77 -2.59
C ILE A 186 -0.07 -7.95 -1.76
N GLY A 187 -1.12 -7.77 -0.98
CA GLY A 187 -1.61 -8.82 -0.10
C GLY A 187 -3.12 -8.92 -0.04
N ALA A 188 -3.56 -10.02 0.56
CA ALA A 188 -4.94 -10.22 0.98
C ALA A 188 -4.96 -10.56 2.47
N ARG A 189 -5.82 -9.89 3.25
CA ARG A 189 -5.92 -10.13 4.69
C ARG A 189 -7.26 -9.65 5.25
N PRO A 190 -7.68 -10.14 6.45
CA PRO A 190 -8.80 -9.56 7.18
C PRO A 190 -8.65 -8.05 7.38
N TRP A 191 -9.77 -7.37 7.57
CA TRP A 191 -9.82 -5.92 7.77
C TRP A 191 -8.87 -5.46 8.89
N VAL A 192 -8.12 -4.39 8.62
CA VAL A 192 -7.23 -3.73 9.59
C VAL A 192 -7.71 -2.31 9.84
N ARG A 193 -7.42 -1.77 11.02
CA ARG A 193 -7.70 -0.36 11.34
C ARG A 193 -6.38 0.39 11.48
N LEU A 194 -6.27 1.54 10.81
CA LEU A 194 -5.19 2.47 11.01
C LEU A 194 -5.59 3.46 12.11
N TYR A 195 -4.75 3.63 13.11
CA TYR A 195 -4.99 4.55 14.22
C TYR A 195 -3.69 5.31 14.51
N ASN A 196 -3.73 6.63 14.38
CA ASN A 196 -2.55 7.46 14.51
C ASN A 196 -2.72 8.43 15.68
N VAL A 197 -1.75 8.45 16.58
CA VAL A 197 -1.71 9.38 17.70
C VAL A 197 -0.62 10.41 17.45
N THR A 198 -0.98 11.69 17.43
CA THR A 198 -0.05 12.81 17.28
C THR A 198 0.22 13.45 18.63
N MET A 199 1.49 13.73 18.92
CA MET A 199 1.93 14.36 20.17
C MET A 199 2.83 15.55 19.88
N ILE A 200 2.68 16.61 20.68
CA ILE A 200 3.55 17.79 20.62
C ILE A 200 4.89 17.43 21.26
N SER A 201 5.86 17.11 20.42
CA SER A 201 7.24 16.81 20.79
C SER A 201 8.09 16.77 19.53
N THR A 202 9.39 17.07 19.67
CA THR A 202 10.39 16.92 18.61
C THR A 202 11.33 15.73 18.87
N ASP A 203 11.16 15.03 19.99
CA ASP A 203 12.05 13.93 20.38
C ASP A 203 11.65 12.61 19.71
N VAL A 204 12.35 12.27 18.64
CA VAL A 204 12.15 11.03 17.89
C VAL A 204 12.48 9.78 18.74
N SER A 205 13.36 9.90 19.72
CA SER A 205 13.67 8.78 20.63
C SER A 205 12.47 8.44 21.51
N VAL A 206 11.70 9.44 21.94
CA VAL A 206 10.43 9.27 22.65
C VAL A 206 9.41 8.61 21.74
N ALA A 207 9.28 9.07 20.49
CA ALA A 207 8.36 8.47 19.51
C ALA A 207 8.66 6.98 19.30
N ARG A 208 9.93 6.63 19.09
CA ARG A 208 10.38 5.24 18.92
C ARG A 208 10.12 4.39 20.15
N ARG A 209 10.33 4.94 21.35
CA ARG A 209 10.06 4.24 22.62
C ARG A 209 8.57 3.95 22.79
N ILE A 210 7.71 4.94 22.56
CA ILE A 210 6.25 4.78 22.66
C ILE A 210 5.76 3.78 21.62
N ALA A 211 6.18 3.90 20.36
CA ALA A 211 5.82 2.95 19.32
C ALA A 211 6.20 1.51 19.73
N ARG A 212 7.43 1.30 20.22
CA ARG A 212 7.85 -0.01 20.73
C ARG A 212 6.93 -0.51 21.84
N MET A 213 6.62 0.32 22.84
CA MET A 213 5.75 -0.07 23.96
C MET A 213 4.32 -0.41 23.55
N VAL A 214 3.78 0.25 22.53
CA VAL A 214 2.43 -0.04 22.01
C VAL A 214 2.42 -1.31 21.15
N SER A 215 3.50 -1.54 20.38
CA SER A 215 3.56 -2.66 19.43
C SER A 215 3.62 -4.03 20.10
N ALA A 216 2.95 -5.03 19.50
CA ALA A 216 3.02 -6.43 19.92
C ALA A 216 4.47 -6.93 19.98
N ARG A 217 5.29 -6.57 18.99
CA ARG A 217 6.71 -6.94 18.92
C ARG A 217 7.53 -6.38 20.09
N GLY A 218 7.15 -5.24 20.64
CA GLY A 218 7.82 -4.66 21.80
C GLY A 218 7.25 -5.11 23.14
N GLY A 219 6.32 -6.08 23.15
CA GLY A 219 5.66 -6.58 24.36
C GLY A 219 4.40 -5.82 24.75
N GLY A 220 3.90 -4.95 23.86
CA GLY A 220 2.70 -4.15 24.05
C GLY A 220 1.40 -4.87 23.73
N LEU A 221 0.50 -4.14 23.06
CA LEU A 221 -0.82 -4.64 22.70
C LEU A 221 -0.69 -5.76 21.65
N PRO A 222 -1.35 -6.91 21.85
CA PRO A 222 -1.32 -7.99 20.87
C PRO A 222 -1.90 -7.48 19.55
N THR A 223 -1.40 -8.02 18.44
CA THR A 223 -1.90 -7.73 17.07
C THR A 223 -1.84 -6.24 16.67
N VAL A 224 -1.09 -5.41 17.40
CA VAL A 224 -0.78 -4.03 17.02
C VAL A 224 0.64 -3.96 16.46
N GLN A 225 0.77 -3.37 15.28
CA GLN A 225 2.04 -2.90 14.75
C GLN A 225 2.08 -1.39 14.84
N SER A 226 3.24 -0.80 15.13
CA SER A 226 3.34 0.66 15.20
C SER A 226 4.72 1.18 14.80
N LEU A 227 4.74 2.46 14.44
CA LEU A 227 5.92 3.19 14.01
C LEU A 227 5.90 4.61 14.58
N GLY A 228 7.01 5.04 15.16
CA GLY A 228 7.19 6.42 15.62
C GLY A 228 7.85 7.25 14.52
N LEU A 229 7.19 8.34 14.12
CA LEU A 229 7.57 9.19 12.99
C LEU A 229 7.64 10.65 13.41
N VAL A 230 8.48 11.43 12.72
CA VAL A 230 8.41 12.90 12.75
C VAL A 230 7.21 13.35 11.92
N HIS A 231 6.47 14.34 12.42
CA HIS A 231 5.30 14.90 11.74
C HIS A 231 5.30 16.43 11.87
N GLY A 232 5.61 17.13 10.78
CA GLY A 232 5.80 18.59 10.82
C GLY A 232 6.98 19.03 11.70
N GLU A 233 7.04 20.32 12.05
CA GLU A 233 8.18 20.91 12.75
C GLU A 233 8.24 20.55 14.24
N ASN A 234 7.08 20.43 14.91
CA ASN A 234 6.99 20.33 16.37
C ASN A 234 6.14 19.15 16.86
N SER A 235 5.92 18.14 16.02
CA SER A 235 5.15 16.98 16.43
C SER A 235 5.76 15.65 15.98
N ILE A 236 5.44 14.62 16.75
CA ILE A 236 5.71 13.22 16.43
C ILE A 236 4.39 12.49 16.30
N LYS A 237 4.37 11.47 15.46
CA LYS A 237 3.21 10.62 15.18
C LYS A 237 3.55 9.18 15.52
N ILE A 238 2.69 8.53 16.30
CA ILE A 238 2.71 7.08 16.49
C ILE A 238 1.67 6.51 15.55
N ALA A 239 2.14 6.02 14.41
CA ALA A 239 1.28 5.36 13.44
C ALA A 239 1.05 3.92 13.88
N CYS A 240 -0.20 3.52 14.11
CA CYS A 240 -0.56 2.17 14.53
C CYS A 240 -1.43 1.49 13.47
N MET A 241 -1.13 0.22 13.22
CA MET A 241 -1.96 -0.69 12.44
C MET A 241 -2.46 -1.79 13.38
N LEU A 242 -3.77 -1.78 13.59
CA LEU A 242 -4.51 -2.73 14.41
C LEU A 242 -4.88 -3.89 13.47
N LEU A 243 -4.15 -5.01 13.57
CA LEU A 243 -4.29 -6.15 12.66
C LEU A 243 -5.58 -6.95 12.91
N GLU A 244 -6.11 -6.89 14.13
CA GLU A 244 -7.38 -7.50 14.53
C GLU A 244 -8.21 -6.46 15.30
N PRO A 245 -8.90 -5.53 14.60
CA PRO A 245 -9.58 -4.41 15.24
C PRO A 245 -10.77 -4.81 16.15
N ASN A 246 -11.24 -6.05 16.05
CA ASN A 246 -12.25 -6.61 16.97
C ASN A 246 -11.64 -7.08 18.31
N ARG A 247 -10.32 -7.14 18.41
CA ARG A 247 -9.59 -7.61 19.60
C ARG A 247 -8.92 -6.47 20.35
N VAL A 248 -8.39 -5.49 19.62
CA VAL A 248 -7.81 -4.27 20.15
C VAL A 248 -8.43 -3.10 19.42
N GLU A 249 -9.14 -2.26 20.17
CA GLU A 249 -9.77 -1.04 19.67
C GLU A 249 -8.87 0.19 19.91
N GLY A 250 -9.23 1.32 19.29
CA GLY A 250 -8.41 2.53 19.33
C GLY A 250 -8.44 3.25 20.67
N ASP A 251 -9.42 2.99 21.53
CA ASP A 251 -9.48 3.50 22.90
C ASP A 251 -8.42 2.88 23.83
N ARG A 252 -7.98 1.66 23.49
CA ARG A 252 -6.98 0.90 24.22
C ARG A 252 -5.55 1.21 23.76
N VAL A 253 -5.39 1.74 22.55
CA VAL A 253 -4.12 2.16 21.93
C VAL A 253 -3.73 3.54 22.42
#